data_AF-A0A6I3EGS7-F1
#
_entry.id   AF-A0A6I3EGS7-F1
#
_cell.length_a   1.000
_cell.length_b   1.000
_cell.length_c   1.000
_cell.angle_alpha   90.00
_cell.angle_beta   90.00
_cell.angle_gamma   90.00
#
_symmetry.space_group_name_H-M   'P 1'
#
loop_
_entity.id
_entity.type
_entity.pdbx_description
1 polymer ?
#
loop_
_entity_poly.entity_id
_entity_poly.type
_entity_poly.pdbx_seq_one_letter_code
_entity_poly.pdbx_strand_id
1 'polypeptide(L)'
;MTKTPPKLSKQALALAGEKAVAARRERAALKAALAAGEINIFDVINDGRESIQRMRIRELLDAAPGIGERRAFTIMEKTGISQGRRIAGLGIHQLRKLREEMILNKVPVHQGALLVMSGPGGVGKSTITAHLRSHPAILVSVSATTREPRDNEVDGLDYHFITDEKFDQLISRNEFLEWAEFAGAR
;
A
#
# COMPACT_ATOMS: atom_id res chain seq x y z
N MET A 1 35.41 -8.31 -23.52
CA MET A 1 35.55 -6.85 -23.78
C MET A 1 34.70 -6.09 -22.77
N THR A 2 35.32 -5.51 -21.76
CA THR A 2 34.64 -4.67 -20.76
C THR A 2 34.23 -3.36 -21.43
N LYS A 3 32.93 -3.17 -21.69
CA LYS A 3 32.39 -1.90 -22.19
C LYS A 3 32.51 -0.86 -21.07
N THR A 4 33.61 -0.12 -21.06
CA THR A 4 33.72 1.08 -20.23
C THR A 4 32.63 2.06 -20.67
N PRO A 5 31.80 2.60 -19.76
CA PRO A 5 30.76 3.55 -20.13
C PRO A 5 31.38 4.79 -20.77
N PRO A 6 30.73 5.40 -21.78
CA PRO A 6 31.26 6.55 -22.49
C PRO A 6 31.47 7.72 -21.54
N LYS A 7 32.65 8.36 -21.60
CA LYS A 7 32.94 9.57 -20.83
C LYS A 7 32.17 10.76 -21.43
N LEU A 8 31.16 11.26 -20.71
CA LEU A 8 30.38 12.43 -21.10
C LEU A 8 31.16 13.73 -20.82
N SER A 9 30.96 14.75 -21.67
CA SER A 9 31.52 16.08 -21.44
C SER A 9 30.82 16.79 -20.26
N LYS A 10 31.49 17.75 -19.62
CA LYS A 10 30.89 18.57 -18.54
C LYS A 10 29.58 19.24 -18.97
N GLN A 11 29.51 19.71 -20.21
CA GLN A 11 28.29 20.30 -20.79
C GLN A 11 27.17 19.26 -20.96
N ALA A 12 27.49 18.06 -21.45
CA ALA A 12 26.49 16.99 -21.61
C ALA A 12 25.92 16.53 -20.25
N LEU A 13 26.75 16.50 -19.20
CA LEU A 13 26.31 16.20 -17.84
C LEU A 13 25.36 17.28 -17.29
N ALA A 14 25.65 18.56 -17.52
CA ALA A 14 24.79 19.66 -17.09
C ALA A 14 23.41 19.61 -17.77
N LEU A 15 23.37 19.46 -19.11
CA LEU A 15 22.13 19.32 -19.88
C LEU A 15 21.31 18.08 -19.46
N ALA A 16 21.98 16.96 -19.18
CA ALA A 16 21.31 15.77 -18.66
C ALA A 16 20.71 16.00 -17.27
N GLY A 17 21.42 16.75 -16.42
CA GLY A 17 20.95 17.17 -15.10
C GLY A 17 19.68 18.01 -15.19
N GLU A 18 19.67 19.05 -16.04
CA GLU A 18 18.52 19.92 -16.26
C GLU A 18 17.30 19.13 -16.75
N LYS A 19 17.47 18.25 -17.75
CA LYS A 19 16.40 17.37 -18.23
C LYS A 19 15.86 16.47 -17.12
N ALA A 20 16.73 15.92 -16.28
CA ALA A 20 16.31 15.08 -15.16
C ALA A 20 15.55 15.87 -14.08
N VAL A 21 15.90 17.14 -13.84
CA VAL A 21 15.15 18.03 -12.93
C VAL A 21 13.79 18.36 -13.51
N ALA A 22 13.70 18.73 -14.79
CA ALA A 22 12.44 18.99 -15.47
C ALA A 22 11.50 17.79 -15.40
N ALA A 23 11.98 16.59 -15.75
CA ALA A 23 11.20 15.35 -15.68
C ALA A 23 10.75 14.97 -14.26
N ARG A 24 11.49 15.37 -13.21
CA ARG A 24 11.06 15.19 -11.81
C ARG A 24 9.96 16.19 -11.45
N ARG A 25 10.09 17.44 -11.86
CA ARG A 25 9.07 18.50 -11.63
C ARG A 25 7.75 18.16 -12.30
N GLU A 26 7.78 17.69 -13.55
CA GLU A 26 6.58 17.27 -14.28
C GLU A 26 5.82 16.16 -13.55
N ARG A 27 6.54 15.08 -13.16
CA ARG A 27 5.95 13.98 -12.39
C ARG A 27 5.40 14.43 -11.04
N ALA A 28 6.11 15.32 -10.34
CA ALA A 28 5.66 15.83 -9.05
C ALA A 28 4.37 16.65 -9.18
N ALA A 29 4.28 17.53 -10.18
CA ALA A 29 3.08 18.31 -10.44
C ALA A 29 1.87 17.42 -10.77
N LEU A 30 2.09 16.39 -11.59
CA LEU A 30 1.05 15.44 -11.97
C LEU A 30 0.54 14.63 -10.77
N LYS A 31 1.41 14.16 -9.89
CA LYS A 31 1.00 13.50 -8.66
C LYS A 31 0.24 14.42 -7.71
N ALA A 32 0.62 15.70 -7.62
CA ALA A 32 -0.09 16.67 -6.80
C ALA A 32 -1.51 16.92 -7.32
N ALA A 33 -1.68 17.12 -8.63
CA ALA A 33 -3.00 17.28 -9.26
C ALA A 33 -3.87 16.02 -9.09
N LEU A 34 -3.28 14.82 -9.20
CA LEU A 34 -3.97 13.56 -8.95
C LEU A 34 -4.44 13.46 -7.49
N ALA A 35 -3.57 13.78 -6.53
CA ALA A 35 -3.89 13.75 -5.10
C ALA A 35 -4.98 14.77 -4.72
N ALA A 36 -5.02 15.92 -5.41
CA ALA A 36 -6.07 16.92 -5.28
C ALA A 36 -7.39 16.51 -5.95
N GLY A 37 -7.39 15.44 -6.78
CA GLY A 37 -8.56 15.00 -7.54
C GLY A 37 -8.88 15.88 -8.76
N GLU A 38 -7.96 16.75 -9.17
CA GLU A 38 -8.11 17.62 -10.35
C GLU A 38 -8.05 16.82 -11.66
N ILE A 39 -7.36 15.68 -11.64
CA ILE A 39 -7.17 14.78 -12.77
C ILE A 39 -7.39 13.33 -12.35
N ASN A 40 -7.82 12.50 -13.31
CA ASN A 40 -7.97 11.07 -13.08
C ASN A 40 -6.64 10.34 -13.31
N ILE A 41 -6.38 9.28 -12.56
CA ILE A 41 -5.23 8.38 -12.77
C ILE A 41 -5.14 7.87 -14.21
N PHE A 42 -6.27 7.64 -14.89
CA PHE A 42 -6.26 7.21 -16.30
C PHE A 42 -5.85 8.32 -17.27
N ASP A 43 -6.04 9.60 -16.91
CA ASP A 43 -5.52 10.72 -17.70
C ASP A 43 -3.99 10.73 -17.66
N VAL A 44 -3.41 10.39 -16.49
CA VAL A 44 -1.96 10.26 -16.32
C VAL A 44 -1.40 9.07 -17.10
N ILE A 45 -2.09 7.93 -17.08
CA ILE A 45 -1.65 6.73 -17.82
C ILE A 45 -1.64 6.99 -19.33
N ASN A 46 -2.59 7.77 -19.83
CA ASN A 46 -2.71 8.13 -21.24
C ASN A 46 -1.82 9.32 -21.65
N ASP A 47 -1.05 9.90 -20.72
CA ASP A 47 -0.18 11.03 -21.00
C ASP A 47 1.04 10.62 -21.84
N GLY A 48 1.17 11.16 -23.05
CA GLY A 48 2.24 10.80 -23.99
C GLY A 48 3.64 11.33 -23.65
N ARG A 49 3.80 12.19 -22.63
CA ARG A 49 5.11 12.76 -22.28
C ARG A 49 6.08 11.69 -21.81
N GLU A 50 7.32 11.72 -22.32
CA GLU A 50 8.34 10.71 -22.03
C GLU A 50 8.62 10.57 -20.53
N SER A 51 8.67 11.68 -19.80
CA SER A 51 8.88 11.72 -18.36
C SER A 51 7.80 10.96 -17.58
N ILE A 52 6.54 11.06 -18.03
CA ILE A 52 5.37 10.43 -17.41
C ILE A 52 5.31 8.97 -17.79
N GLN A 53 5.53 8.64 -19.07
CA GLN A 53 5.61 7.27 -19.55
C GLN A 53 6.68 6.44 -18.83
N ARG A 54 7.74 7.08 -18.34
CA ARG A 54 8.77 6.46 -17.50
C ARG A 54 8.39 6.38 -16.01
N MET A 55 7.29 6.93 -15.53
CA MET A 55 6.88 6.82 -14.13
C MET A 55 6.47 5.39 -13.77
N ARG A 56 6.72 4.97 -12.52
CA ARG A 56 6.27 3.65 -12.03
C ARG A 56 4.76 3.68 -11.74
N ILE A 57 4.07 2.58 -12.05
CA ILE A 57 2.63 2.45 -11.74
C ILE A 57 2.37 2.52 -10.24
N ARG A 58 3.26 1.95 -9.44
CA ARG A 58 3.19 2.05 -7.98
C ARG A 58 3.14 3.50 -7.49
N GLU A 59 4.08 4.34 -7.96
CA GLU A 59 4.15 5.76 -7.59
C GLU A 59 2.89 6.54 -7.97
N LEU A 60 2.23 6.11 -9.05
CA LEU A 60 0.98 6.70 -9.50
C LEU A 60 -0.19 6.26 -8.62
N LEU A 61 -0.27 4.97 -8.30
CA LEU A 61 -1.31 4.43 -7.42
C LEU A 61 -1.21 5.01 -6.01
N ASP A 62 -0.01 5.13 -5.45
CA ASP A 62 0.21 5.72 -4.11
C ASP A 62 -0.20 7.20 -4.04
N ALA A 63 -0.21 7.90 -5.18
CA ALA A 63 -0.62 9.31 -5.25
C ALA A 63 -2.14 9.46 -5.46
N ALA A 64 -2.85 8.38 -5.78
CA ALA A 64 -4.28 8.43 -6.01
C ALA A 64 -5.06 8.53 -4.69
N PRO A 65 -6.10 9.38 -4.61
CA PRO A 65 -6.92 9.50 -3.42
C PRO A 65 -7.47 8.16 -2.93
N GLY A 66 -7.29 7.85 -1.65
CA GLY A 66 -7.76 6.61 -1.03
C GLY A 66 -6.93 5.36 -1.35
N ILE A 67 -5.76 5.49 -1.98
CA ILE A 67 -4.86 4.38 -2.28
C ILE A 67 -3.50 4.63 -1.63
N GLY A 68 -3.28 4.01 -0.48
CA GLY A 68 -1.96 3.96 0.16
C GLY A 68 -1.13 2.77 -0.32
N GLU A 69 0.12 2.69 0.16
CA GLU A 69 1.13 1.71 -0.25
C GLU A 69 0.64 0.26 -0.28
N ARG A 70 -0.10 -0.17 0.75
CA ARG A 70 -0.65 -1.54 0.82
C ARG A 70 -1.72 -1.78 -0.24
N ARG A 71 -2.63 -0.82 -0.43
CA ARG A 71 -3.69 -0.94 -1.42
C ARG A 71 -3.13 -0.92 -2.83
N ALA A 72 -2.11 -0.09 -3.09
CA ALA A 72 -1.36 -0.11 -4.34
C ALA A 72 -0.71 -1.49 -4.58
N PHE A 73 -0.06 -2.06 -3.57
CA PHE A 73 0.52 -3.40 -3.65
C PHE A 73 -0.53 -4.46 -4.02
N THR A 74 -1.66 -4.50 -3.31
CA THR A 74 -2.75 -5.45 -3.59
C THR A 74 -3.35 -5.27 -4.98
N ILE A 75 -3.55 -4.03 -5.43
CA ILE A 75 -4.06 -3.74 -6.79
C ILE A 75 -3.06 -4.27 -7.83
N MET A 76 -1.76 -4.05 -7.64
CA MET A 76 -0.73 -4.53 -8.56
C MET A 76 -0.67 -6.05 -8.62
N GLU A 77 -0.74 -6.74 -7.48
CA GLU A 77 -0.85 -8.21 -7.40
C GLU A 77 -2.06 -8.74 -8.19
N LYS A 78 -3.28 -8.26 -7.86
CA LYS A 78 -4.52 -8.71 -8.50
C LYS A 78 -4.56 -8.47 -10.01
N THR A 79 -3.96 -7.37 -10.46
CA THR A 79 -3.91 -6.99 -11.88
C THR A 79 -2.76 -7.68 -12.63
N GLY A 80 -1.88 -8.41 -11.94
CA GLY A 80 -0.71 -9.06 -12.54
C GLY A 80 0.33 -8.05 -13.02
N ILE A 81 0.48 -6.92 -12.32
CA ILE A 81 1.45 -5.87 -12.60
C ILE A 81 2.64 -6.02 -11.64
N SER A 82 3.85 -6.16 -12.19
CA SER A 82 5.05 -6.23 -11.35
C SER A 82 5.38 -4.90 -10.67
N GLN A 83 6.00 -4.94 -9.48
CA GLN A 83 6.34 -3.74 -8.68
C GLN A 83 7.25 -2.73 -9.41
N GLY A 84 8.04 -3.18 -10.39
CA GLY A 84 8.90 -2.34 -11.22
C GLY A 84 8.24 -1.80 -12.49
N ARG A 85 6.96 -2.11 -12.76
CA ARG A 85 6.28 -1.74 -14.00
C ARG A 85 6.14 -0.22 -14.12
N ARG A 86 6.48 0.29 -15.32
CA ARG A 86 6.30 1.70 -15.71
C ARG A 86 5.03 1.85 -16.56
N ILE A 87 4.53 3.09 -16.67
CA ILE A 87 3.35 3.43 -17.47
C ILE A 87 3.47 2.90 -18.91
N ALA A 88 4.59 3.16 -19.57
CA ALA A 88 4.85 2.69 -20.94
C ALA A 88 4.86 1.16 -21.10
N GLY A 89 5.02 0.41 -20.01
CA GLY A 89 5.07 -1.04 -20.03
C GLY A 89 3.74 -1.72 -19.75
N LEU A 90 2.64 -0.98 -19.56
CA LEU A 90 1.34 -1.57 -19.28
C LEU A 90 0.74 -2.22 -20.54
N GLY A 91 0.44 -3.52 -20.45
CA GLY A 91 -0.30 -4.22 -21.48
C GLY A 91 -1.80 -3.92 -21.42
N ILE A 92 -2.51 -4.09 -22.54
CA ILE A 92 -3.95 -3.80 -22.66
C ILE A 92 -4.80 -4.56 -21.63
N HIS A 93 -4.44 -5.81 -21.33
CA HIS A 93 -5.13 -6.63 -20.32
C HIS A 93 -4.88 -6.14 -18.89
N GLN A 94 -3.67 -5.67 -18.59
CA GLN A 94 -3.34 -5.08 -17.29
C GLN A 94 -4.11 -3.78 -17.08
N LEU A 95 -4.19 -2.94 -18.12
CA LEU A 95 -4.96 -1.70 -18.10
C LEU A 95 -6.46 -1.95 -17.89
N ARG A 96 -7.02 -2.97 -18.54
CA ARG A 96 -8.43 -3.37 -18.35
C ARG A 96 -8.70 -3.81 -16.91
N LYS A 97 -7.89 -4.73 -16.38
CA LYS A 97 -8.03 -5.20 -14.98
C LYS A 97 -7.86 -4.06 -13.98
N LEU A 98 -6.91 -3.17 -14.22
CA LEU A 98 -6.71 -1.99 -13.38
C LEU A 98 -7.96 -1.11 -13.37
N ARG A 99 -8.55 -0.84 -14.54
CA ARG A 99 -9.82 -0.10 -14.65
C ARG A 99 -10.95 -0.76 -13.87
N GLU A 100 -11.10 -2.07 -13.97
CA GLU A 100 -12.10 -2.85 -13.22
C GLU A 100 -11.89 -2.71 -11.70
N GLU A 101 -10.67 -2.94 -11.22
CA GLU A 101 -10.32 -2.78 -9.79
C GLU A 101 -10.60 -1.35 -9.31
N MET A 102 -10.26 -0.32 -10.09
CA MET A 102 -10.47 1.08 -9.67
C MET A 102 -11.95 1.49 -9.65
N ILE A 103 -12.80 0.91 -10.50
CA ILE A 103 -14.24 1.17 -10.49
C ILE A 103 -14.91 0.49 -9.29
N LEU A 104 -14.58 -0.77 -9.02
CA LEU A 104 -15.13 -1.54 -7.90
C LEU A 104 -14.74 -0.94 -6.54
N ASN A 105 -13.63 -0.21 -6.50
CA ASN A 105 -13.08 0.43 -5.33
C ASN A 105 -13.56 1.88 -5.07
N LYS A 106 -14.59 2.36 -5.81
CA LYS A 106 -15.28 3.65 -5.62
C LYS A 106 -16.03 3.81 -4.28
N VAL A 107 -15.70 3.04 -3.25
CA VAL A 107 -16.25 3.32 -1.91
C VAL A 107 -15.61 4.64 -1.45
N PRO A 108 -16.40 5.72 -1.24
CA PRO A 108 -15.86 6.94 -0.67
C PRO A 108 -15.19 6.58 0.64
N VAL A 109 -13.88 6.80 0.72
CA VAL A 109 -13.14 6.61 1.96
C VAL A 109 -13.51 7.78 2.84
N HIS A 110 -14.59 7.67 3.60
CA HIS A 110 -14.75 8.51 4.77
C HIS A 110 -13.58 8.21 5.69
N GLN A 111 -12.76 9.22 5.96
CA GLN A 111 -11.66 9.11 6.91
C GLN A 111 -12.23 8.71 8.27
N GLY A 112 -12.16 7.41 8.59
CA GLY A 112 -12.42 6.93 9.94
C GLY A 112 -11.30 7.37 10.87
N ALA A 113 -11.59 7.57 12.15
CA ALA A 113 -10.58 7.83 13.15
C ALA A 113 -9.95 6.51 13.61
N LEU A 114 -8.61 6.40 13.55
CA LEU A 114 -7.88 5.32 14.21
C LEU A 114 -7.73 5.67 15.69
N LEU A 115 -8.38 4.90 16.56
CA LEU A 115 -8.20 5.00 18.00
C LEU A 115 -7.28 3.88 18.49
N VAL A 116 -6.16 4.26 19.12
CA VAL A 116 -5.22 3.31 19.74
C VAL A 116 -5.38 3.37 21.25
N MET A 117 -5.69 2.24 21.88
CA MET A 117 -5.81 2.12 23.33
C MET A 117 -4.58 1.41 23.90
N SER A 118 -3.75 2.14 24.64
CA SER A 118 -2.49 1.63 25.19
C SER A 118 -2.51 1.62 26.73
N GLY A 119 -1.67 0.75 27.32
CA GLY A 119 -1.52 0.61 28.76
C GLY A 119 -1.02 -0.79 29.15
N PRO A 120 -0.47 -1.00 30.36
CA PRO A 120 0.03 -2.30 30.83
C PRO A 120 -1.01 -3.43 30.78
N GLY A 121 -0.56 -4.68 30.90
CA GLY A 121 -1.46 -5.82 31.08
C GLY A 121 -2.36 -5.64 32.31
N GLY A 122 -3.63 -6.03 32.22
CA GLY A 122 -4.57 -5.99 33.35
C GLY A 122 -5.30 -4.66 33.60
N VAL A 123 -4.96 -3.56 32.92
CA VAL A 123 -5.62 -2.24 33.13
C VAL A 123 -7.06 -2.12 32.58
N GLY A 124 -7.63 -3.20 32.05
CA GLY A 124 -9.02 -3.23 31.56
C GLY A 124 -9.24 -2.89 30.08
N LYS A 125 -8.17 -2.79 29.26
CA LYS A 125 -8.30 -2.49 27.81
C LYS A 125 -9.28 -3.41 27.09
N SER A 126 -9.16 -4.72 27.29
CA SER A 126 -10.05 -5.71 26.66
C SER A 126 -11.51 -5.54 27.06
N THR A 127 -11.79 -5.13 28.31
CA THR A 127 -13.14 -4.83 28.79
C THR A 127 -13.76 -3.67 28.03
N ILE A 128 -13.00 -2.59 27.82
CA ILE A 128 -13.48 -1.43 27.06
C ILE A 128 -13.69 -1.81 25.59
N THR A 129 -12.73 -2.52 24.99
CA THR A 129 -12.83 -2.97 23.59
C THR A 129 -14.05 -3.88 23.38
N ALA A 130 -14.36 -4.78 24.33
CA ALA A 130 -15.54 -5.64 24.28
C ALA A 130 -16.83 -4.82 24.34
N HIS A 131 -16.90 -3.78 25.17
CA HIS A 131 -18.05 -2.89 25.24
C HIS A 131 -18.27 -2.11 23.93
N LEU A 132 -17.19 -1.54 23.38
CA LEU A 132 -17.23 -0.75 22.14
C LEU A 132 -17.59 -1.56 20.90
N ARG A 133 -17.33 -2.87 20.91
CA ARG A 133 -17.60 -3.78 19.77
C ARG A 133 -19.07 -3.83 19.36
N SER A 134 -20.00 -3.55 20.28
CA SER A 134 -21.44 -3.53 19.97
C SER A 134 -21.88 -2.25 19.22
N HIS A 135 -21.03 -1.22 19.18
CA HIS A 135 -21.37 0.05 18.57
C HIS A 135 -21.27 -0.03 17.04
N PRO A 136 -22.31 0.32 16.28
CA PRO A 136 -22.37 0.11 14.82
C PRO A 136 -21.33 0.91 14.02
N ALA A 137 -20.80 2.00 14.60
CA ALA A 137 -19.78 2.83 13.99
C ALA A 137 -18.33 2.42 14.35
N ILE A 138 -18.14 1.39 15.17
CA ILE A 138 -16.81 0.97 15.65
C ILE A 138 -16.44 -0.37 15.04
N LEU A 139 -15.27 -0.40 14.41
CA LEU A 139 -14.61 -1.62 13.97
C LEU A 139 -13.44 -1.89 14.90
N VAL A 140 -13.47 -3.03 15.59
CA VAL A 140 -12.36 -3.48 16.44
C VAL A 140 -11.42 -4.33 15.59
N SER A 141 -10.13 -3.97 15.58
CA SER A 141 -9.09 -4.82 14.99
C SER A 141 -8.87 -6.06 15.86
N VAL A 142 -8.92 -7.25 15.25
CA VAL A 142 -8.65 -8.53 15.91
C VAL A 142 -7.22 -8.95 15.56
N SER A 143 -6.38 -9.12 16.57
CA SER A 143 -4.98 -9.55 16.38
C SER A 143 -4.89 -11.05 16.13
N ALA A 144 -3.78 -11.51 15.54
CA ALA A 144 -3.47 -12.94 15.49
C ALA A 144 -2.58 -13.33 16.66
N THR A 145 -2.65 -14.58 17.10
CA THR A 145 -1.68 -15.15 18.06
C THR A 145 -1.43 -16.63 17.81
N THR A 146 -0.25 -17.09 18.20
CA THR A 146 0.12 -18.53 18.18
C THR A 146 -0.16 -19.28 19.48
N ARG A 147 -0.58 -18.57 20.53
CA ARG A 147 -1.01 -19.20 21.78
C ARG A 147 -2.34 -19.92 21.60
N GLU A 148 -2.52 -21.05 22.26
CA GLU A 148 -3.83 -21.71 22.35
C GLU A 148 -4.90 -20.81 23.00
N PRO A 149 -6.16 -20.82 22.52
CA PRO A 149 -7.26 -20.09 23.13
C PRO A 149 -7.52 -20.54 24.58
N ARG A 150 -7.89 -19.59 25.45
CA ARG A 150 -8.45 -19.93 26.77
C ARG A 150 -9.90 -20.38 26.63
N ASP A 151 -10.41 -21.07 27.65
CA ASP A 151 -11.79 -21.60 27.68
C ASP A 151 -12.89 -20.57 27.34
N ASN A 152 -12.63 -19.28 27.59
CA ASN A 152 -13.57 -18.19 27.36
C ASN A 152 -13.23 -17.31 26.15
N GLU A 153 -12.22 -17.66 25.35
CA GLU A 153 -11.82 -16.93 24.15
C GLU A 153 -12.38 -17.60 22.90
N VAL A 154 -12.78 -16.79 21.91
CA VAL A 154 -13.38 -17.26 20.65
C VAL A 154 -12.53 -16.83 19.46
N ASP A 155 -12.23 -17.77 18.57
CA ASP A 155 -11.48 -17.50 17.34
C ASP A 155 -12.22 -16.51 16.42
N GLY A 156 -11.46 -15.56 15.87
CA GLY A 156 -11.98 -14.46 15.06
C GLY A 156 -12.70 -13.36 15.85
N LEU A 157 -12.83 -13.53 17.17
CA LEU A 157 -13.42 -12.54 18.06
C LEU A 157 -12.36 -11.96 18.99
N ASP A 158 -11.68 -12.78 19.78
CA ASP A 158 -10.66 -12.31 20.73
C ASP A 158 -9.29 -12.20 20.05
N TYR A 159 -8.92 -13.27 19.34
CA TYR A 159 -7.77 -13.34 18.45
C TYR A 159 -8.10 -14.21 17.24
N HIS A 160 -7.28 -14.14 16.20
CA HIS A 160 -7.11 -15.23 15.25
C HIS A 160 -6.07 -16.20 15.82
N PHE A 161 -6.51 -17.35 16.29
CA PHE A 161 -5.65 -18.40 16.82
C PHE A 161 -5.09 -19.20 15.64
N ILE A 162 -3.83 -18.97 15.31
CA ILE A 162 -3.16 -19.55 14.14
C ILE A 162 -1.90 -20.30 14.54
N THR A 163 -1.44 -21.23 13.70
CA THR A 163 -0.19 -21.93 13.98
C THR A 163 1.02 -21.04 13.75
N ASP A 164 2.15 -21.42 14.34
CA ASP A 164 3.44 -20.76 14.11
C ASP A 164 3.83 -20.72 12.63
N GLU A 165 3.60 -21.81 11.89
CA GLU A 165 3.90 -21.85 10.45
C GLU A 165 3.04 -20.86 9.67
N LYS A 166 1.77 -20.72 10.05
CA LYS A 166 0.86 -19.75 9.42
C LYS A 166 1.29 -18.33 9.74
N PHE A 167 1.68 -18.06 10.99
CA PHE A 167 2.19 -16.76 11.40
C PHE A 167 3.44 -16.37 10.60
N ASP A 168 4.40 -17.29 10.44
CA ASP A 168 5.61 -17.08 9.65
C ASP A 168 5.31 -16.80 8.17
N GLN A 169 4.33 -17.50 7.59
CA GLN A 169 3.87 -17.20 6.24
C GLN A 169 3.34 -15.77 6.12
N LEU A 170 2.55 -15.29 7.08
CA LEU A 170 1.99 -13.94 7.08
C LEU A 170 3.08 -12.87 7.24
N ILE A 171 4.10 -13.12 8.08
CA ILE A 171 5.30 -12.26 8.15
C ILE A 171 6.00 -12.22 6.79
N SER A 172 6.26 -13.37 6.17
CA SER A 172 6.99 -13.46 4.89
C SER A 172 6.29 -12.73 3.74
N ARG A 173 4.96 -12.64 3.81
CA ARG A 173 4.10 -11.96 2.83
C ARG A 173 3.82 -10.50 3.20
N ASN A 174 4.39 -10.03 4.31
CA ASN A 174 4.21 -8.67 4.81
C ASN A 174 2.72 -8.32 5.06
N GLU A 175 1.95 -9.28 5.57
CA GLU A 175 0.49 -9.15 5.80
C GLU A 175 0.16 -8.50 7.15
N PHE A 176 1.09 -8.48 8.12
CA PHE A 176 0.91 -7.79 9.40
C PHE A 176 1.23 -6.29 9.35
N LEU A 177 0.55 -5.51 10.18
CA LEU A 177 0.95 -4.12 10.47
C LEU A 177 2.08 -4.06 11.49
N GLU A 178 2.00 -4.92 12.50
CA GLU A 178 2.99 -5.10 13.56
C GLU A 178 2.91 -6.53 14.10
N TRP A 179 3.97 -6.98 14.77
CA TRP A 179 4.00 -8.24 15.51
C TRP A 179 5.06 -8.17 16.62
N ALA A 180 4.92 -8.99 17.65
CA ALA A 180 5.88 -9.09 18.75
C ALA A 180 5.84 -10.49 19.36
N GLU A 181 6.89 -10.87 20.08
CA GLU A 181 6.90 -12.08 20.89
C GLU A 181 6.57 -11.74 22.34
N PHE A 182 5.67 -12.52 22.96
CA PHE A 182 5.25 -12.34 24.34
C PHE A 182 4.92 -13.67 25.00
N ALA A 183 5.56 -13.93 26.16
CA ALA A 183 5.32 -15.12 26.98
C ALA A 183 5.40 -16.46 26.22
N GLY A 184 6.33 -16.56 25.25
CA GLY A 184 6.53 -17.77 24.45
C GLY A 184 5.55 -17.97 23.29
N ALA A 185 4.71 -16.97 23.01
CA ALA A 185 3.85 -16.91 21.84
C ALA A 185 4.14 -15.64 21.03
N ARG A 186 3.58 -15.57 19.82
CA ARG A 186 3.63 -14.40 18.94
C ARG A 186 2.23 -13.90 18.64
#